data_AF-A0A371S4S1-F1
#
_entry.id   AF-A0A371S4S1-F1
#
_cell.length_a   1.000
_cell.length_b   1.000
_cell.length_c   1.000
_cell.angle_alpha   90.00
_cell.angle_beta   90.00
_cell.angle_gamma   90.00
#
_symmetry.space_group_name_H-M   'P 1'
#
loop_
_entity.id
_entity.type
_entity.pdbx_description
1 polymer ?
#
loop_
_entity_poly.entity_id
_entity_poly.type
_entity_poly.pdbx_seq_one_letter_code
_entity_poly.pdbx_strand_id
1 'polypeptide(L)'
;MNTSGFLRGMMSKNMEGEKYLIHVATCVEQELQERDPDGKVIVMKLENYVLFVTGKQDSYQLTITETELTTLQQRDPYALDRKIWRDLEQQGLQIIRGSGNYLEYVFMER
;
A
#
# COMPACT_ATOMS: atom_id res chain seq x y z
N MET A 1 3.27 9.95 7.59
CA MET A 1 2.09 9.74 8.46
C MET A 1 2.48 9.14 9.82
N ASN A 2 1.88 9.58 10.93
CA ASN A 2 1.97 8.94 12.26
C ASN A 2 0.72 8.09 12.53
N THR A 3 0.50 7.02 11.76
CA THR A 3 -0.52 6.03 12.12
C THR A 3 0.10 5.08 13.14
N SER A 4 -0.31 5.18 14.41
CA SER A 4 0.13 4.21 15.41
C SER A 4 -0.31 2.81 14.96
N GLY A 5 0.56 1.81 15.12
CA GLY A 5 0.24 0.42 14.74
C GLY A 5 -1.06 -0.11 15.38
N PHE A 6 -1.47 0.47 16.52
CA PHE A 6 -2.75 0.22 17.15
C PHE A 6 -3.95 0.64 16.28
N LEU A 7 -3.93 1.87 15.74
CA LEU A 7 -4.98 2.36 14.83
C LEU A 7 -5.07 1.48 13.57
N ARG A 8 -3.91 1.14 12.98
CA ARG A 8 -3.85 0.25 11.80
C ARG A 8 -4.46 -1.12 12.10
N GLY A 9 -4.18 -1.69 13.26
CA GLY A 9 -4.76 -2.97 13.70
C GLY A 9 -6.27 -2.92 13.96
N MET A 10 -6.81 -1.79 14.43
CA MET A 10 -8.27 -1.62 14.52
C MET A 10 -8.92 -1.49 13.14
N MET A 11 -8.28 -0.77 12.22
CA MET A 11 -8.76 -0.62 10.85
C MET A 11 -8.80 -1.96 10.13
N SER A 12 -7.74 -2.77 10.18
CA SER A 12 -7.71 -4.06 9.46
C SER A 12 -8.82 -5.00 9.94
N LYS A 13 -9.22 -4.94 11.21
CA LYS A 13 -10.28 -5.80 11.78
C LYS A 13 -11.70 -5.34 11.52
N ASN A 14 -11.93 -4.02 11.45
CA ASN A 14 -13.29 -3.46 11.48
C ASN A 14 -13.66 -2.68 10.21
N MET A 15 -12.70 -2.37 9.35
CA MET A 15 -12.93 -1.63 8.11
C MET A 15 -13.30 -2.60 6.98
N GLU A 16 -14.28 -2.20 6.17
CA GLU A 16 -14.61 -2.89 4.94
C GLU A 16 -13.41 -2.97 3.99
N GLY A 17 -13.26 -4.08 3.27
CA GLY A 17 -12.08 -4.36 2.46
C GLY A 17 -11.72 -3.26 1.47
N GLU A 18 -12.71 -2.73 0.73
CA GLU A 18 -12.46 -1.66 -0.23
C GLU A 18 -11.96 -0.37 0.43
N LYS A 19 -12.59 0.02 1.54
CA LYS A 19 -12.16 1.20 2.32
C LYS A 19 -10.75 1.00 2.88
N TYR A 20 -10.43 -0.22 3.30
CA TYR A 20 -9.10 -0.58 3.77
C TYR A 20 -8.07 -0.48 2.64
N LEU A 21 -8.39 -1.00 1.45
CA LEU A 21 -7.54 -0.89 0.28
C LEU A 21 -7.28 0.57 -0.11
N ILE A 22 -8.33 1.39 -0.18
CA ILE A 22 -8.20 2.82 -0.49
C ILE A 22 -7.29 3.49 0.53
N HIS A 23 -7.47 3.20 1.83
CA HIS A 23 -6.63 3.75 2.87
C HIS A 23 -5.15 3.35 2.71
N VAL A 24 -4.87 2.08 2.39
CA VAL A 24 -3.51 1.62 2.13
C VAL A 24 -2.94 2.28 0.86
N ALA A 25 -3.72 2.40 -0.21
CA ALA A 25 -3.31 3.08 -1.43
C ALA A 25 -2.95 4.56 -1.17
N THR A 26 -3.73 5.27 -0.35
CA THR A 26 -3.40 6.64 0.08
C THR A 26 -2.09 6.69 0.89
N CYS A 27 -1.84 5.72 1.76
CA CYS A 27 -0.57 5.67 2.50
C CYS A 27 0.63 5.46 1.56
N VAL A 28 0.48 4.58 0.56
CA VAL A 28 1.50 4.34 -0.47
C VAL A 28 1.72 5.60 -1.31
N GLU A 29 0.66 6.27 -1.75
CA GLU A 29 0.76 7.52 -2.53
C GLU A 29 1.52 8.59 -1.76
N GLN A 30 1.19 8.81 -0.49
CA GLN A 30 1.86 9.83 0.32
C GLN A 30 3.35 9.53 0.50
N GLU A 31 3.73 8.26 0.72
CA GLU A 31 5.14 7.86 0.81
C GLU A 31 5.87 8.08 -0.52
N LEU A 32 5.23 7.79 -1.66
CA LEU A 32 5.81 8.08 -2.97
C LEU A 32 6.02 9.58 -3.17
N GLN A 33 5.06 10.41 -2.74
CA GLN A 33 5.11 11.86 -2.82
C GLN A 33 6.20 12.52 -1.98
N GLU A 34 6.72 11.83 -0.96
CA GLU A 34 7.90 12.31 -0.21
C GLU A 34 9.15 12.42 -1.10
N ARG A 35 9.19 11.71 -2.24
CA ARG A 35 10.34 11.68 -3.18
C ARG A 35 10.01 12.17 -4.57
N ASP A 36 8.81 11.88 -5.03
CA ASP A 36 8.30 12.30 -6.33
C ASP A 36 6.96 13.00 -6.13
N PRO A 37 6.92 14.34 -6.08
CA PRO A 37 5.68 15.09 -5.86
C PRO A 37 4.57 14.79 -6.88
N ASP A 38 4.92 14.26 -8.06
CA ASP A 38 3.97 13.87 -9.11
C ASP A 38 3.45 12.41 -8.92
N GLY A 39 3.97 11.70 -7.92
CA GLY A 39 3.57 10.35 -7.54
C GLY A 39 2.09 10.24 -7.23
N LYS A 40 1.39 9.33 -7.90
CA LYS A 40 -0.04 9.06 -7.74
C LYS A 40 -0.36 7.59 -7.70
N VAL A 41 -1.38 7.23 -6.92
CA VAL A 41 -1.94 5.88 -6.85
C VAL A 41 -3.44 5.94 -7.15
N ILE A 42 -3.84 5.36 -8.28
CA ILE A 42 -5.24 5.29 -8.70
C ILE A 42 -5.74 3.87 -8.48
N VAL A 43 -6.82 3.72 -7.71
CA VAL A 43 -7.51 2.44 -7.50
C VAL A 43 -8.74 2.39 -8.41
N MET A 44 -8.83 1.35 -9.22
CA MET A 44 -10.03 1.06 -10.02
C MET A 44 -10.60 -0.29 -9.64
N LYS A 45 -11.93 -0.37 -9.50
CA LYS A 45 -12.65 -1.63 -9.33
C LYS A 45 -13.24 -2.07 -10.67
N LEU A 46 -12.71 -3.17 -11.20
CA LEU A 46 -13.27 -3.91 -12.32
C LEU A 46 -13.78 -5.26 -11.78
N GLU A 47 -13.37 -6.38 -12.38
CA GLU A 47 -13.51 -7.70 -11.74
C GLU A 47 -12.67 -7.77 -10.46
N ASN A 48 -11.40 -7.39 -10.56
CA ASN A 48 -10.46 -7.24 -9.44
C ASN A 48 -10.16 -5.76 -9.19
N TYR A 49 -9.51 -5.47 -8.05
CA TYR A 49 -8.94 -4.14 -7.82
C TYR A 49 -7.66 -4.01 -8.62
N VAL A 50 -7.54 -2.93 -9.39
CA VAL A 50 -6.34 -2.59 -10.14
C VAL A 50 -5.78 -1.28 -9.60
N LEU A 51 -4.51 -1.30 -9.21
CA LEU A 51 -3.79 -0.11 -8.76
C LEU A 51 -2.85 0.32 -9.87
N PHE A 52 -2.98 1.57 -10.29
CA PHE A 52 -2.03 2.23 -11.17
C PHE A 52 -1.19 3.17 -10.33
N VAL A 53 0.12 2.94 -10.32
CA VAL A 53 1.08 3.78 -9.63
C VAL A 53 1.88 4.51 -10.68
N THR A 54 1.80 5.83 -10.70
CA THR A 54 2.48 6.67 -11.70
C THR A 54 3.39 7.65 -11.01
N GLY A 55 4.62 7.77 -11.49
CA GLY A 55 5.55 8.84 -11.11
C GLY A 55 5.92 9.68 -12.33
N LYS A 56 6.96 10.50 -12.18
CA LYS A 56 7.46 11.41 -13.21
C LYS A 56 7.96 10.73 -14.48
N GLN A 57 8.53 9.52 -14.35
CA GLN A 57 9.14 8.79 -15.47
C GLN A 57 8.64 7.36 -15.63
N ASP A 58 8.08 6.78 -14.57
CA ASP A 58 7.70 5.37 -14.53
C ASP A 58 6.22 5.20 -14.20
N SER A 59 5.64 4.11 -14.67
CA SER A 59 4.31 3.66 -14.27
C SER A 59 4.31 2.16 -14.01
N TYR A 60 3.55 1.77 -13.01
CA TYR A 60 3.44 0.42 -12.51
C TYR A 60 1.97 0.06 -12.37
N GLN A 61 1.68 -1.22 -12.54
CA GLN A 61 0.34 -1.75 -12.38
C GLN A 61 0.39 -3.01 -11.52
N LEU A 62 -0.58 -3.13 -10.61
CA LEU A 62 -0.78 -4.36 -9.86
C LEU A 62 -2.27 -4.65 -9.69
N THR A 63 -2.58 -5.95 -9.59
CA THR A 63 -3.94 -6.45 -9.43
C THR A 63 -4.07 -7.12 -8.06
N ILE A 64 -5.19 -6.86 -7.39
CA ILE A 64 -5.54 -7.44 -6.10
C ILE A 64 -6.95 -8.01 -6.21
N THR A 65 -7.08 -9.33 -5.98
CA THR A 65 -8.40 -9.97 -5.96
C THR A 65 -9.13 -9.68 -4.64
N GLU A 66 -10.45 -9.82 -4.60
CA GLU A 66 -11.22 -9.66 -3.34
C GLU A 66 -10.79 -10.67 -2.27
N THR A 67 -10.54 -11.91 -2.67
CA THR A 67 -10.05 -12.97 -1.79
C THR A 67 -8.66 -12.64 -1.24
N GLU A 68 -7.76 -12.15 -2.10
CA GLU A 68 -6.41 -11.73 -1.69
C GLU A 68 -6.48 -10.55 -0.72
N LEU A 69 -7.28 -9.53 -1.03
CA LEU A 69 -7.49 -8.38 -0.16
C LEU A 69 -7.96 -8.81 1.24
N THR A 70 -8.99 -9.65 1.28
CA THR A 70 -9.55 -10.18 2.54
C THR A 70 -8.49 -10.97 3.32
N THR A 71 -7.76 -11.84 2.62
CA THR A 71 -6.70 -12.67 3.23
C THR A 71 -5.58 -11.82 3.81
N LEU A 72 -5.09 -10.84 3.04
CA LEU A 72 -4.01 -9.95 3.47
C LEU A 72 -4.45 -9.07 4.64
N GLN A 73 -5.65 -8.50 4.58
CA GLN A 73 -6.20 -7.64 5.63
C GLN A 73 -6.37 -8.40 6.97
N GLN A 74 -6.81 -9.66 6.93
CA GLN A 74 -6.98 -10.49 8.12
C GLN A 74 -5.65 -11.01 8.68
N ARG A 75 -4.67 -11.27 7.81
CA ARG A 75 -3.38 -11.84 8.20
C ARG A 75 -2.57 -10.92 9.11
N ASP A 76 -2.43 -9.66 8.71
CA ASP A 76 -1.63 -8.68 9.46
C ASP A 76 -2.01 -7.24 9.05
N PRO A 77 -1.98 -6.25 9.97
CA PRO A 77 -2.38 -4.88 9.66
C PRO A 77 -1.51 -4.15 8.62
N TYR A 78 -0.37 -4.70 8.22
CA TYR A 78 0.48 -4.15 7.15
C TYR A 78 0.74 -5.17 6.03
N ALA A 79 0.03 -6.31 6.01
CA ALA A 79 0.25 -7.35 5.00
C ALA A 79 -0.10 -6.89 3.58
N LEU A 80 -1.12 -6.03 3.42
CA LEU A 80 -1.50 -5.47 2.13
C LEU A 80 -0.44 -4.48 1.63
N ASP A 81 0.04 -3.60 2.52
CA ASP A 81 1.11 -2.64 2.26
C ASP A 81 2.36 -3.35 1.74
N ARG A 82 2.80 -4.39 2.47
CA ARG A 82 3.98 -5.18 2.09
C ARG A 82 3.82 -5.83 0.72
N LYS A 83 2.62 -6.32 0.39
CA LYS A 83 2.34 -6.87 -0.94
C LYS A 83 2.54 -5.80 -2.01
N ILE A 84 1.91 -4.63 -1.84
CA ILE A 84 1.97 -3.54 -2.81
C ILE A 84 3.43 -3.11 -3.04
N TRP A 85 4.18 -2.87 -1.96
CA TRP A 85 5.58 -2.46 -2.07
C TRP A 85 6.45 -3.53 -2.74
N ARG A 86 6.27 -4.82 -2.41
CA ARG A 86 7.02 -5.90 -3.06
C ARG A 86 6.71 -6.00 -4.56
N ASP A 87 5.45 -5.87 -4.95
CA ASP A 87 5.04 -5.89 -6.36
C ASP A 87 5.63 -4.70 -7.14
N LEU A 88 5.69 -3.52 -6.52
CA LEU A 88 6.32 -2.34 -7.13
C LEU A 88 7.85 -2.51 -7.25
N GLU A 89 8.49 -3.05 -6.21
CA GLU A 89 9.93 -3.33 -6.20
C GLU A 89 10.31 -4.37 -7.27
N GLN A 90 9.49 -5.40 -7.44
CA GLN A 90 9.65 -6.40 -8.52
C GLN A 90 9.53 -5.81 -9.93
N GLN A 91 8.80 -4.70 -10.08
CA GLN A 91 8.67 -3.96 -11.34
C GLN A 91 9.77 -2.91 -11.53
N GLY A 92 10.70 -2.77 -10.57
CA GLY A 92 11.86 -1.89 -10.67
C GLY A 92 11.76 -0.59 -9.87
N LEU A 93 10.70 -0.37 -9.09
CA LEU A 93 10.63 0.78 -8.19
C LEU A 93 11.68 0.64 -7.08
N GLN A 94 12.55 1.63 -6.94
CA GLN A 94 13.57 1.62 -5.90
C GLN A 94 13.00 2.05 -4.54
N ILE A 95 12.91 1.10 -3.59
CA ILE A 95 12.48 1.38 -2.22
C ILE A 95 13.71 1.64 -1.35
N ILE A 96 14.06 2.92 -1.14
CA ILE A 96 15.04 3.29 -0.12
C ILE A 96 14.34 3.22 1.26
N ARG A 97 14.88 2.42 2.18
CA ARG A 97 14.36 2.29 3.56
C ARG A 97 15.09 3.28 4.49
N GLY A 98 14.43 3.76 5.53
CA GLY A 98 15.07 4.55 6.60
C GLY A 98 15.04 6.08 6.44
N SER A 99 14.23 6.63 5.54
CA SER A 99 14.00 8.09 5.42
C SER A 99 12.65 8.56 5.97
N GLY A 100 11.82 7.66 6.50
CA GLY A 100 10.45 7.96 6.93
C GLY A 100 9.83 6.86 7.80
N ASN A 101 8.83 7.21 8.61
CA ASN A 101 8.24 6.31 9.60
C ASN A 101 7.39 5.19 8.98
N TYR A 102 6.80 5.38 7.80
CA TYR A 102 5.80 4.45 7.27
C TYR A 102 6.41 3.14 6.79
N LEU A 103 7.44 3.18 5.94
CA LEU A 103 8.13 1.97 5.48
C LEU A 103 8.77 1.19 6.63
N GLU A 104 9.19 1.88 7.70
CA GLU A 104 9.65 1.21 8.93
C GLU A 104 8.55 0.37 9.56
N TYR A 105 7.33 0.90 9.76
CA TYR A 105 6.21 0.10 10.27
C TYR A 105 5.81 -1.04 9.34
N VAL A 106 5.81 -0.80 8.02
CA VAL A 106 5.45 -1.81 7.01
C VAL A 106 6.39 -3.01 7.05
N PHE A 107 7.70 -2.76 7.19
CA PHE A 107 8.75 -3.78 7.16
C PHE A 107 9.31 -4.16 8.53
N MET A 108 8.76 -3.65 9.63
CA MET A 108 9.11 -4.09 10.98
C MET A 108 8.66 -5.55 11.16
N GLU A 109 9.62 -6.47 11.22
CA GLU A 109 9.34 -7.87 11.54
C GLU A 109 8.85 -7.96 12.99
N ARG A 110 7.72 -8.65 13.20
CA ARG A 110 7.23 -9.09 14.50
C ARG A 110 7.39 -10.60 14.61
#